data_AF-A0A959JIF7-F1
#
_entry.id   AF-A0A959JIF7-F1
#
_cell.length_a   1.000
_cell.length_b   1.000
_cell.length_c   1.000
_cell.angle_alpha   90.00
_cell.angle_beta   90.00
_cell.angle_gamma   90.00
#
_symmetry.space_group_name_H-M   'P 1'
#
loop_
_entity.id
_entity.type
_entity.pdbx_description
1 polymer ?
#
loop_
_entity_poly.entity_id
_entity_poly.type
_entity_poly.pdbx_seq_one_letter_code
_entity_poly.pdbx_strand_id
1 'polypeptide(L)'
;LFVIGSMLATKPGKEIGIKVIDESSVEQLERWMDELDEQLPPLKNFILPGGHPAISACHLARCICRRAERRVVSLSHADQVDHLIIRYLNRLSDYLFILSRAVAQQLNVAERVWKPR
;
A
#
# COMPACT_ATOMS: atom_id res chain seq x y z
N LEU A 1 -0.48 -10.05 2.86
CA LEU A 1 -0.45 -10.31 1.39
C LEU A 1 -0.66 -11.79 1.02
N PHE A 2 0.12 -12.74 1.56
CA PHE A 2 -0.07 -14.17 1.24
C PHE A 2 -1.51 -14.66 1.53
N VAL A 3 -2.03 -14.33 2.72
CA VAL A 3 -3.42 -14.62 3.13
C VAL A 3 -4.45 -14.05 2.16
N ILE A 4 -4.25 -12.83 1.67
CA ILE A 4 -5.13 -12.19 0.68
C ILE A 4 -5.16 -12.98 -0.63
N GLY A 5 -4.00 -13.48 -1.07
CA GLY A 5 -3.93 -14.36 -2.25
C GLY A 5 -4.75 -15.63 -2.06
N SER A 6 -4.67 -16.25 -0.88
CA SER A 6 -5.50 -17.40 -0.53
C SER A 6 -6.98 -17.05 -0.52
N MET A 7 -7.38 -15.92 0.10
CA MET A 7 -8.77 -15.47 0.13
C MET A 7 -9.37 -15.24 -1.26
N LEU A 8 -8.59 -14.66 -2.19
CA LEU A 8 -9.03 -14.44 -3.58
C LEU A 8 -9.10 -15.73 -4.40
N ALA A 9 -8.35 -16.76 -4.02
CA ALA A 9 -8.34 -18.06 -4.71
C ALA A 9 -9.39 -19.05 -4.16
N THR A 10 -9.97 -18.76 -3.00
CA THR A 10 -10.98 -19.60 -2.36
C THR A 10 -12.38 -19.16 -2.76
N LYS A 11 -13.22 -20.13 -3.16
CA LYS A 11 -14.62 -19.86 -3.48
C LYS A 11 -15.39 -19.36 -2.24
N PRO A 12 -16.39 -18.48 -2.42
CA PRO A 12 -17.26 -18.06 -1.32
C PRO A 12 -17.86 -19.24 -0.57
N GLY A 13 -17.85 -19.20 0.76
CA GLY A 13 -18.42 -20.25 1.62
C GLY A 13 -17.53 -21.46 1.90
N LYS A 14 -16.29 -21.50 1.40
CA LYS A 14 -15.28 -22.48 1.85
C LYS A 14 -14.39 -21.91 2.93
N GLU A 15 -14.12 -22.71 3.96
CA GLU A 15 -13.18 -22.34 5.01
C GLU A 15 -11.75 -22.25 4.48
N ILE A 16 -11.08 -21.20 4.92
CA ILE A 16 -9.67 -20.95 4.69
C ILE A 16 -8.96 -21.40 5.97
N GLY A 17 -8.16 -22.47 5.90
CA GLY A 17 -7.45 -23.05 7.06
C GLY A 17 -6.31 -22.19 7.64
N ILE A 18 -6.33 -20.88 7.39
CA ILE A 18 -5.37 -19.90 7.89
C ILE A 18 -6.10 -18.66 8.39
N LYS A 19 -5.49 -17.92 9.32
CA LYS A 19 -6.05 -16.66 9.83
C LYS A 19 -6.23 -15.67 8.68
N VAL A 20 -7.49 -15.29 8.41
CA VAL A 20 -7.87 -14.30 7.40
C VAL A 20 -7.53 -12.88 7.88
N ILE A 21 -7.48 -11.93 6.94
CA ILE A 21 -7.38 -10.52 7.30
C ILE A 21 -8.70 -10.05 7.91
N ASP A 22 -8.61 -9.07 8.81
CA ASP A 22 -9.71 -8.42 9.49
C ASP A 22 -9.53 -6.89 9.46
N GLU A 23 -10.49 -6.13 9.99
CA GLU A 23 -10.39 -4.66 10.04
C GLU A 23 -9.16 -4.19 10.84
N SER A 24 -8.73 -4.96 11.86
CA SER A 24 -7.51 -4.63 12.62
C SER A 24 -6.25 -4.60 11.75
N SER A 25 -6.25 -5.37 10.65
CA SER A 25 -5.16 -5.39 9.68
C SER A 25 -5.09 -4.08 8.88
N VAL A 26 -6.23 -3.42 8.66
CA VAL A 26 -6.30 -2.09 8.01
C VAL A 26 -5.93 -1.01 9.01
N GLU A 27 -6.49 -1.05 10.22
CA GLU A 27 -6.17 -0.11 11.30
C GLU A 27 -4.67 -0.10 11.61
N GLN A 28 -4.01 -1.27 11.55
CA GLN A 28 -2.57 -1.35 11.74
C GLN A 28 -1.78 -0.58 10.68
N LEU A 29 -2.21 -0.63 9.41
CA LEU A 29 -1.59 0.16 8.35
C LEU A 29 -1.79 1.66 8.60
N GLU A 30 -2.97 2.07 9.06
CA GLU A 30 -3.28 3.46 9.39
C GLU A 30 -2.41 3.97 10.54
N ARG A 31 -2.29 3.20 11.63
CA ARG A 31 -1.39 3.54 12.74
C ARG A 31 0.07 3.70 12.31
N TRP A 32 0.59 2.78 11.50
CA TRP A 32 1.95 2.89 10.99
C TRP A 32 2.15 4.08 10.04
N MET A 33 1.12 4.47 9.30
CA MET A 33 1.17 5.69 8.49
C MET A 33 1.28 6.92 9.38
N ASP A 34 0.45 7.02 10.42
CA ASP A 34 0.45 8.15 11.35
C ASP A 34 1.81 8.26 12.08
N GLU A 35 2.34 7.16 12.61
CA GLU A 35 3.64 7.10 13.30
C GLU A 35 4.82 7.57 12.42
N LEU A 36 4.76 7.25 11.12
CA LEU A 36 5.78 7.68 10.16
C LEU A 36 5.58 9.14 9.73
N ASP A 37 4.35 9.58 9.52
CA ASP A 37 4.04 10.93 9.05
C ASP A 37 4.36 12.00 10.11
N GLU A 38 4.22 11.68 11.40
CA GLU A 38 4.61 12.57 12.51
C GLU A 38 6.08 13.02 12.45
N GLN A 39 6.96 12.19 11.90
CA GLN A 39 8.40 12.45 11.80
C GLN A 39 8.78 13.14 10.49
N LEU A 40 7.86 13.17 9.52
CA LEU A 40 8.12 13.65 8.18
C LEU A 40 7.83 15.15 8.05
N PRO A 41 8.61 15.87 7.22
CA PRO A 41 8.26 17.23 6.85
C PRO A 41 6.93 17.24 6.08
N PRO A 42 6.12 18.30 6.20
CA PRO A 42 4.83 18.37 5.53
C PRO A 42 4.99 18.27 4.01
N LEU A 43 4.15 17.44 3.37
CA LEU A 43 4.17 17.25 1.92
C LEU A 43 3.58 18.48 1.22
N LYS A 44 4.45 19.34 0.67
CA LYS A 44 4.04 20.56 -0.02
C LYS A 44 3.89 20.41 -1.53
N ASN A 45 4.54 19.40 -2.11
CA ASN A 45 4.60 19.21 -3.56
C ASN A 45 4.55 17.73 -3.91
N PHE A 46 4.22 17.43 -5.16
CA PHE A 46 4.33 16.07 -5.68
C PHE A 46 5.78 15.59 -5.68
N ILE A 47 5.99 14.37 -5.21
CA ILE A 47 7.31 13.72 -5.17
C ILE A 47 7.44 12.81 -6.39
N LEU A 48 8.56 12.94 -7.10
CA LEU A 48 8.95 12.03 -8.17
C LEU A 48 9.62 10.79 -7.59
N PRO A 49 9.27 9.59 -8.08
CA PRO A 49 9.89 8.37 -7.62
C PRO A 49 11.36 8.32 -8.03
N GLY A 50 12.25 8.02 -7.09
CA GLY A 50 13.67 7.80 -7.37
C GLY A 50 14.60 8.37 -6.30
N GLY A 51 15.84 8.67 -6.71
CA GLY A 51 16.88 9.25 -5.84
C GLY A 51 17.76 8.21 -5.16
N HIS A 52 17.19 7.10 -4.68
CA HIS A 52 17.92 5.99 -4.06
C HIS A 52 17.27 4.63 -4.42
N PRO A 53 18.04 3.53 -4.55
CA PRO A 53 17.48 2.21 -4.84
C PRO A 53 16.38 1.76 -3.86
N ALA A 54 16.55 2.04 -2.56
CA ALA A 54 15.55 1.72 -1.53
C ALA A 54 14.23 2.48 -1.75
N ILE A 55 14.30 3.80 -1.98
CA ILE A 55 13.13 4.65 -2.27
C ILE A 55 12.44 4.18 -3.56
N SER A 56 13.23 3.86 -4.58
CA SER A 56 12.74 3.36 -5.86
C SER A 56 12.00 2.03 -5.70
N ALA A 57 12.53 1.12 -4.86
CA ALA A 57 11.87 -0.14 -4.54
C ALA A 57 10.53 0.05 -3.83
N CYS A 58 10.42 0.99 -2.88
CA CYS A 58 9.16 1.33 -2.23
C CYS A 58 8.11 1.83 -3.25
N HIS A 59 8.51 2.74 -4.15
CA HIS A 59 7.60 3.22 -5.19
C HIS A 59 7.22 2.14 -6.21
N LEU A 60 8.14 1.25 -6.56
CA LEU A 60 7.82 0.10 -7.41
C LEU A 60 6.79 -0.81 -6.74
N ALA A 61 7.00 -1.16 -5.46
CA ALA A 61 6.05 -1.93 -4.68
C ALA A 61 4.68 -1.26 -4.62
N ARG A 62 4.64 0.07 -4.42
CA ARG A 62 3.40 0.87 -4.46
C ARG A 62 2.68 0.74 -5.80
N CYS A 63 3.39 0.87 -6.92
CA CYS A 63 2.81 0.72 -8.25
C CYS A 63 2.24 -0.69 -8.48
N ILE A 64 2.93 -1.72 -8.01
CA ILE A 64 2.47 -3.11 -8.06
C ILE A 64 1.21 -3.30 -7.18
N CYS A 65 1.20 -2.73 -5.98
CA CYS A 65 0.06 -2.78 -5.07
C CYS A 65 -1.18 -2.13 -5.68
N ARG A 66 -1.07 -0.92 -6.24
CA ARG A 66 -2.18 -0.27 -6.98
C ARG A 66 -2.62 -1.07 -8.22
N ARG A 67 -1.71 -1.78 -8.88
CA ARG A 67 -2.06 -2.68 -9.99
C ARG A 67 -2.86 -3.88 -9.49
N ALA A 68 -2.48 -4.46 -8.35
CA ALA A 68 -3.24 -5.53 -7.71
C ALA A 68 -4.63 -5.05 -7.27
N GLU A 69 -4.73 -3.89 -6.61
CA GLU A 69 -5.99 -3.24 -6.24
C GLU A 69 -6.95 -3.14 -7.43
N ARG A 70 -6.51 -2.58 -8.57
CA ARG A 70 -7.34 -2.48 -9.78
C ARG A 70 -7.82 -3.84 -10.31
N ARG A 71 -6.99 -4.89 -10.20
CA ARG A 71 -7.37 -6.24 -10.61
C ARG A 71 -8.41 -6.84 -9.67
N VAL A 72 -8.27 -6.64 -8.37
CA VAL A 72 -9.25 -7.09 -7.37
C VAL A 72 -10.57 -6.34 -7.52
N VAL A 73 -10.54 -5.03 -7.74
CA VAL A 73 -11.75 -4.24 -8.07
C VAL A 73 -12.39 -4.75 -9.35
N SER A 74 -11.62 -5.08 -10.39
CA SER A 74 -12.20 -5.67 -11.61
C SER A 74 -12.86 -7.02 -11.32
N LEU A 75 -12.22 -7.86 -10.51
CA LEU A 75 -12.77 -9.16 -10.08
C LEU A 75 -14.06 -9.00 -9.28
N SER A 76 -14.16 -8.00 -8.41
CA SER A 76 -15.37 -7.79 -7.59
C SER A 76 -16.62 -7.43 -8.40
N HIS A 77 -16.47 -7.06 -9.68
CA HIS A 77 -17.61 -6.88 -10.58
C HIS A 77 -18.06 -8.20 -11.23
N ALA A 78 -17.20 -9.22 -11.23
CA ALA A 78 -17.45 -10.51 -11.88
C ALA A 78 -17.73 -11.65 -10.88
N ASP A 79 -17.21 -11.56 -9.66
CA ASP A 79 -17.36 -12.56 -8.61
C ASP A 79 -17.44 -11.89 -7.23
N GLN A 80 -17.87 -12.64 -6.21
CA GLN A 80 -17.94 -12.16 -4.84
C GLN A 80 -16.53 -12.04 -4.25
N VAL A 81 -16.15 -10.80 -3.92
CA VAL A 81 -14.87 -10.47 -3.27
C VAL A 81 -15.15 -9.72 -1.99
N ASP A 82 -14.43 -10.06 -0.93
CA ASP A 82 -14.48 -9.31 0.32
C ASP A 82 -13.92 -7.89 0.12
N HIS A 83 -14.75 -6.87 0.36
CA HIS A 83 -14.38 -5.46 0.23
C HIS A 83 -13.20 -5.07 1.14
N LEU A 84 -12.99 -5.80 2.24
CA LEU A 84 -11.85 -5.60 3.13
C LEU A 84 -10.51 -5.76 2.39
N ILE A 85 -10.44 -6.66 1.41
CA ILE A 85 -9.23 -6.86 0.60
C ILE A 85 -8.91 -5.61 -0.23
N ILE A 86 -9.94 -5.01 -0.83
CA ILE A 86 -9.80 -3.79 -1.64
C ILE A 86 -9.33 -2.64 -0.74
N ARG A 87 -9.97 -2.46 0.43
CA ARG A 87 -9.57 -1.44 1.41
C ARG A 87 -8.14 -1.63 1.90
N TYR A 88 -7.74 -2.86 2.20
CA TYR A 88 -6.38 -3.18 2.61
C TYR A 88 -5.35 -2.85 1.53
N LEU A 89 -5.59 -3.23 0.27
CA LEU A 89 -4.67 -2.91 -0.84
C LEU A 89 -4.59 -1.40 -1.10
N ASN A 90 -5.70 -0.68 -0.95
CA ASN A 90 -5.73 0.77 -1.05
C ASN A 90 -4.80 1.40 0.01
N ARG A 91 -5.01 1.06 1.29
CA ARG A 91 -4.22 1.58 2.42
C ARG A 91 -2.76 1.13 2.38
N LEU A 92 -2.47 -0.09 1.93
CA LEU A 92 -1.10 -0.55 1.76
C LEU A 92 -0.36 0.30 0.72
N SER A 93 -1.05 0.77 -0.33
CA SER A 93 -0.43 1.65 -1.33
C SER A 93 -0.09 3.04 -0.75
N ASP A 94 -0.90 3.56 0.17
CA ASP A 94 -0.64 4.81 0.87
C ASP A 94 0.53 4.64 1.86
N TYR A 95 0.54 3.54 2.62
CA TYR A 95 1.63 3.18 3.52
C TYR A 95 2.98 3.08 2.80
N LEU A 96 3.02 2.42 1.63
CA LEU A 96 4.25 2.32 0.84
C LEU A 96 4.75 3.68 0.32
N PHE A 97 3.86 4.66 0.14
CA PHE A 97 4.24 6.03 -0.18
C PHE A 97 4.87 6.72 1.03
N ILE A 98 4.23 6.67 2.21
CA ILE A 98 4.77 7.28 3.43
C ILE A 98 6.10 6.63 3.82
N LEU A 99 6.19 5.31 3.73
CA LEU A 99 7.43 4.56 3.96
C LEU A 99 8.56 5.02 3.03
N SER A 100 8.26 5.31 1.75
CA SER A 100 9.28 5.80 0.82
C SER A 100 9.88 7.15 1.25
N ARG A 101 9.07 8.01 1.88
CA ARG A 101 9.49 9.29 2.43
C ARG A 101 10.31 9.11 3.71
N ALA A 102 9.85 8.24 4.60
CA ALA A 102 10.58 7.91 5.83
C ALA A 102 11.98 7.33 5.53
N VAL A 103 12.08 6.43 4.55
CA VAL A 103 13.36 5.89 4.07
C VAL A 103 14.24 7.00 3.46
N ALA A 104 13.66 7.93 2.71
CA ALA A 104 14.40 9.07 2.16
C ALA A 104 15.01 9.93 3.28
N GLN A 105 14.22 10.23 4.32
CA GLN A 105 14.68 10.99 5.49
C GLN A 105 15.78 10.24 6.26
N GLN A 106 15.60 8.95 6.55
CA GLN A 106 16.60 8.13 7.26
C GLN A 106 17.92 8.03 6.51
N LEU A 107 17.88 7.95 5.17
CA LEU A 107 19.08 7.90 4.33
C LEU A 107 19.63 9.29 3.97
N ASN A 108 19.02 10.35 4.50
CA ASN A 108 19.38 11.74 4.21
C ASN A 108 19.38 12.07 2.70
N VAL A 109 18.46 11.46 1.95
CA VAL A 109 18.29 11.65 0.50
C VAL A 109 17.18 12.66 0.27
N ALA A 110 17.50 13.74 -0.47
CA ALA A 110 16.51 14.76 -0.78
C ALA A 110 15.39 14.22 -1.70
N GLU A 111 14.14 14.46 -1.29
CA GLU A 111 12.97 14.14 -2.12
C GLU A 111 12.97 14.99 -3.40
N ARG A 112 12.80 14.33 -4.56
CA ARG A 112 12.73 15.03 -5.84
C ARG A 112 11.33 15.61 -6.05
N VAL A 113 11.21 16.91 -5.90
CA VAL A 113 9.96 17.62 -6.13
C VAL A 113 9.67 17.76 -7.64
N TRP A 114 8.45 17.42 -8.05
CA TRP A 114 7.94 17.74 -9.37
C TRP A 114 7.64 19.24 -9.47
N LYS A 115 8.15 19.89 -10.52
CA LYS A 115 7.89 21.30 -10.82
C LYS A 115 6.97 21.38 -12.05
N PRO A 116 5.77 21.98 -11.94
CA PRO A 116 4.95 22.27 -13.11
C PRO A 116 5.70 23.21 -14.07
N ARG A 117 5.44 23.04 -15.37
CA ARG A 117 5.88 23.98 -16.41
C ARG A 117 4.91 25.14 -16.53
#